data_AF-A0A6T8N202-F1
#
_entry.id   AF-A0A6T8N202-F1
#
_cell.length_a   1.000
_cell.length_b   1.000
_cell.length_c   1.000
_cell.angle_alpha   90.00
_cell.angle_beta   90.00
_cell.angle_gamma   90.00
#
_symmetry.space_group_name_H-M   'P 1'
#
loop_
_entity.id
_entity.type
_entity.pdbx_description
1 polymer ?
#
loop_
_entity_poly.entity_id
_entity_poly.type
_entity_poly.pdbx_seq_one_letter_code
_entity_poly.pdbx_strand_id
1 'polypeptide(L)'
;MSPQEKEDMARMNAKRRLKERQMDLIRDYPHWAVNDGEVAAARGHGQGGEWEADRGPPYVSETTLYAGAGTDMEGSANLIRRVLGIPTSFRFHKWDGNNFLRSFDGPQFRFLYRNVHSHLVIPPLEKGGGVPLLGWNAIHRLYQYVNEGDNTLVVAGGPQSVLFINANVVNANGGYDLESKWHDGPYERQRAARGTPFEQCAVSLPGPGTQVHGVALASLPADAKSYYEAGDVSVVFEIPSGDGRIIFLGFDYAEANVPWVHALVAAREFGGTPKK
;
A
#
# COMPACT_ATOMS: atom_id res chain seq x y z
N MET A 1 -33.94 -7.41 17.23
CA MET A 1 -32.52 -7.29 16.88
C MET A 1 -32.27 -5.86 16.43
N SER A 2 -31.52 -5.10 17.22
CA SER A 2 -31.19 -3.71 16.93
C SER A 2 -30.28 -3.62 15.68
N PRO A 3 -30.19 -2.44 15.04
CA PRO A 3 -29.24 -2.21 13.96
C PRO A 3 -27.79 -2.55 14.36
N GLN A 4 -27.40 -2.20 15.58
CA GLN A 4 -26.10 -2.51 16.17
C GLN A 4 -25.84 -4.03 16.24
N GLU A 5 -26.83 -4.80 16.71
CA GLU A 5 -26.72 -6.26 16.83
C GLU A 5 -26.63 -6.96 15.47
N LYS A 6 -27.24 -6.38 14.42
CA LYS A 6 -27.12 -6.88 13.04
C LYS A 6 -25.71 -6.65 12.49
N GLU A 7 -25.13 -5.51 12.80
CA GLU A 7 -23.79 -5.11 12.35
C GLU A 7 -22.70 -5.92 13.07
N ASP A 8 -22.84 -6.13 14.38
CA ASP A 8 -21.96 -6.99 15.17
C ASP A 8 -22.04 -8.45 14.73
N MET A 9 -23.23 -8.95 14.41
CA MET A 9 -23.44 -10.29 13.88
C MET A 9 -22.87 -10.44 12.46
N ALA A 10 -22.97 -9.40 11.62
CA ALA A 10 -22.34 -9.37 10.30
C ALA A 10 -20.82 -9.38 10.41
N ARG A 11 -20.23 -8.59 11.31
CA ARG A 11 -18.79 -8.60 11.62
C ARG A 11 -18.31 -9.94 12.15
N MET A 12 -19.05 -10.55 13.09
CA MET A 12 -18.72 -11.88 13.62
C MET A 12 -18.78 -12.95 12.53
N ASN A 13 -19.80 -12.92 11.68
CA ASN A 13 -19.93 -13.85 10.56
C ASN A 13 -18.85 -13.62 9.50
N ALA A 14 -18.46 -12.38 9.24
CA ALA A 14 -17.33 -12.06 8.36
C ALA A 14 -16.01 -12.58 8.92
N LYS A 15 -15.73 -12.35 10.22
CA LYS A 15 -14.56 -12.91 10.92
C LYS A 15 -14.55 -14.43 10.91
N ARG A 16 -15.71 -15.07 11.15
CA ARG A 16 -15.84 -16.53 11.16
C ARG A 16 -15.61 -17.11 9.75
N ARG A 17 -16.20 -16.50 8.72
CA ARG A 17 -15.98 -16.87 7.31
C ARG A 17 -14.53 -16.68 6.88
N LEU A 18 -13.88 -15.60 7.35
CA LEU A 18 -12.45 -15.35 7.12
C LEU A 18 -11.61 -16.49 7.73
N LYS A 19 -11.90 -16.87 8.97
CA LYS A 19 -11.16 -17.93 9.70
C LYS A 19 -11.43 -19.33 9.14
N GLU A 20 -12.68 -19.66 8.83
CA GLU A 20 -13.07 -20.93 8.18
C GLU A 20 -12.42 -21.04 6.80
N ARG A 21 -12.36 -19.95 6.02
CA ARG A 21 -11.72 -19.97 4.70
C ARG A 21 -10.20 -19.85 4.74
N GLN A 22 -9.61 -19.27 5.79
CA GLN A 22 -8.19 -19.36 6.06
C GLN A 22 -7.80 -20.84 6.24
N MET A 23 -8.62 -21.61 6.97
CA MET A 23 -8.44 -23.06 7.13
C MET A 23 -8.68 -23.85 5.84
N ASP A 24 -9.63 -23.44 4.99
CA ASP A 24 -9.83 -24.07 3.67
C ASP A 24 -8.71 -23.70 2.67
N LEU A 25 -8.18 -22.47 2.72
CA LEU A 25 -6.97 -22.08 1.98
C LEU A 25 -5.77 -22.91 2.43
N ILE A 26 -5.65 -23.16 3.74
CA ILE A 26 -4.63 -24.05 4.31
C ILE A 26 -4.67 -25.46 3.70
N ARG A 27 -5.86 -25.91 3.30
CA ARG A 27 -6.11 -27.23 2.73
C ARG A 27 -5.89 -27.30 1.21
N ASP A 28 -6.14 -26.21 0.47
CA ASP A 28 -6.11 -26.20 -1.01
C ASP A 28 -4.75 -25.81 -1.61
N TYR A 29 -3.80 -25.34 -0.80
CA TYR A 29 -2.41 -25.12 -1.25
C TYR A 29 -1.54 -26.37 -1.07
N PRO A 30 -0.47 -26.53 -1.85
CA PRO A 30 0.53 -27.55 -1.60
C PRO A 30 1.06 -27.40 -0.17
N HIS A 31 1.11 -28.49 0.59
CA HIS A 31 1.48 -28.56 2.02
C HIS A 31 2.68 -27.69 2.45
N TRP A 32 3.65 -27.39 1.58
CA TRP A 32 4.79 -26.51 1.86
C TRP A 32 4.48 -25.00 1.88
N ALA A 33 3.28 -24.58 1.48
CA ALA A 33 2.87 -23.17 1.43
C ALA A 33 1.90 -22.77 2.55
N VAL A 34 1.49 -23.71 3.42
CA VAL A 34 0.31 -23.58 4.29
C VAL A 34 0.43 -24.14 5.69
N ASN A 35 1.61 -24.58 6.11
CA ASN A 35 1.87 -24.67 7.53
C ASN A 35 1.98 -23.25 8.08
N ASP A 36 1.02 -22.76 8.87
CA ASP A 36 1.13 -21.46 9.54
C ASP A 36 2.41 -21.36 10.41
N GLY A 37 2.88 -22.49 10.93
CA GLY A 37 4.19 -22.60 11.60
C GLY A 37 5.38 -22.48 10.65
N GLU A 38 5.28 -22.94 9.40
CA GLU A 38 6.33 -22.77 8.38
C GLU A 38 6.21 -21.43 7.65
N VAL A 39 5.03 -20.82 7.50
CA VAL A 39 4.87 -19.48 6.94
C VAL A 39 5.40 -18.46 7.94
N ALA A 40 5.09 -18.59 9.24
CA ALA A 40 5.71 -17.79 10.28
C ALA A 40 7.24 -18.06 10.37
N ALA A 41 7.69 -19.30 10.18
CA ALA A 41 9.12 -19.64 10.13
C ALA A 41 9.82 -19.33 8.78
N ALA A 42 9.06 -19.05 7.71
CA ALA A 42 9.50 -18.67 6.37
C ALA A 42 9.24 -17.18 6.07
N ARG A 43 8.67 -16.42 7.02
CA ARG A 43 8.62 -14.96 6.95
C ARG A 43 10.05 -14.47 7.00
N GLY A 44 10.43 -13.74 5.96
CA GLY A 44 11.82 -13.40 5.76
C GLY A 44 12.73 -14.63 5.82
N HIS A 45 12.33 -15.84 5.38
CA HIS A 45 13.21 -17.00 5.34
C HIS A 45 12.86 -17.98 4.21
N GLY A 46 13.86 -18.60 3.57
CA GLY A 46 13.66 -19.70 2.63
C GLY A 46 14.79 -20.73 2.67
N GLN A 47 14.88 -21.62 1.67
CA GLN A 47 15.85 -22.74 1.66
C GLN A 47 17.33 -22.31 1.81
N GLY A 48 17.65 -21.02 1.64
CA GLY A 48 19.00 -20.46 1.78
C GLY A 48 19.21 -19.51 2.96
N GLY A 49 18.27 -19.37 3.91
CA GLY A 49 18.38 -18.43 5.04
C GLY A 49 17.36 -17.30 5.00
N GLU A 50 17.64 -16.19 5.70
CA GLU A 50 16.77 -15.01 5.79
C GLU A 50 16.54 -14.35 4.42
N TRP A 51 15.32 -13.88 4.17
CA TRP A 51 14.80 -13.26 2.94
C TRP A 51 14.49 -11.78 3.22
N GLU A 52 15.49 -10.93 3.02
CA GLU A 52 15.39 -9.48 3.03
C GLU A 52 15.56 -8.94 1.59
N ALA A 53 15.29 -7.65 1.38
CA ALA A 53 15.51 -7.01 0.09
C ALA A 53 16.97 -7.06 -0.40
N ASP A 54 17.95 -7.12 0.51
CA ASP A 54 19.37 -7.30 0.20
C ASP A 54 19.82 -8.77 0.23
N ARG A 55 18.99 -9.68 0.77
CA ARG A 55 19.31 -11.08 1.01
C ARG A 55 18.10 -11.94 0.72
N GLY A 56 17.82 -12.25 -0.53
CA GLY A 56 16.69 -13.09 -0.90
C GLY A 56 16.84 -13.63 -2.32
N PRO A 57 15.96 -14.54 -2.77
CA PRO A 57 15.91 -14.92 -4.17
C PRO A 57 15.72 -13.66 -5.02
N PRO A 58 16.15 -13.66 -6.29
CA PRO A 58 16.22 -12.46 -7.12
C PRO A 58 14.92 -11.67 -7.21
N TYR A 59 13.77 -12.30 -6.93
CA TYR A 59 12.41 -11.74 -6.96
C TYR A 59 12.05 -10.79 -5.80
N VAL A 60 12.95 -10.53 -4.85
CA VAL A 60 12.70 -9.76 -3.63
C VAL A 60 13.31 -8.36 -3.79
N SER A 61 12.54 -7.40 -4.30
CA SER A 61 12.96 -6.01 -4.41
C SER A 61 12.56 -5.21 -3.17
N GLU A 62 13.41 -4.27 -2.73
CA GLU A 62 13.08 -3.32 -1.65
C GLU A 62 11.89 -2.43 -2.03
N THR A 63 11.80 -2.03 -3.30
CA THR A 63 10.73 -1.19 -3.82
C THR A 63 10.16 -1.84 -5.07
N THR A 64 8.87 -2.18 -5.00
CA THR A 64 8.09 -2.70 -6.13
C THR A 64 7.00 -1.71 -6.49
N LEU A 65 6.88 -1.36 -7.77
CA LEU A 65 5.82 -0.51 -8.31
C LEU A 65 4.75 -1.39 -8.96
N TYR A 66 3.48 -1.15 -8.65
CA TYR A 66 2.38 -1.76 -9.36
C TYR A 66 2.25 -1.17 -10.77
N ALA A 67 2.16 -2.04 -11.77
CA ALA A 67 2.11 -1.70 -13.20
C ALA A 67 1.03 -2.52 -13.92
N GLY A 68 -0.07 -2.82 -13.21
CA GLY A 68 -1.17 -3.63 -13.72
C GLY A 68 -2.33 -2.80 -14.28
N ALA A 69 -3.56 -3.30 -14.14
CA ALA A 69 -4.75 -2.60 -14.58
C ALA A 69 -4.95 -1.28 -13.83
N GLY A 70 -5.44 -0.26 -14.52
CA GLY A 70 -5.67 1.06 -13.93
C GLY A 70 -4.45 1.97 -13.83
N THR A 71 -3.24 1.52 -14.22
CA THR A 71 -2.04 2.36 -14.11
C THR A 71 -1.68 3.05 -15.42
N ASP A 72 -1.44 4.36 -15.37
CA ASP A 72 -0.84 5.14 -16.47
C ASP A 72 0.69 4.96 -16.50
N MET A 73 1.17 4.00 -17.30
CA MET A 73 2.59 3.70 -17.43
C MET A 73 3.39 4.69 -18.28
N GLU A 74 2.74 5.65 -18.95
CA GLU A 74 3.42 6.66 -19.77
C GLU A 74 3.54 8.01 -19.04
N GLY A 75 2.52 8.38 -18.26
CA GLY A 75 2.51 9.58 -17.41
C GLY A 75 2.79 9.28 -15.94
N SER A 76 1.74 9.21 -15.13
CA SER A 76 1.84 9.35 -13.67
C SER A 76 2.68 8.26 -13.00
N ALA A 77 2.46 7.00 -13.37
CA ALA A 77 3.28 5.92 -12.81
C ALA A 77 4.74 6.03 -13.28
N ASN A 78 5.00 6.54 -14.49
CA ASN A 78 6.36 6.68 -15.01
C ASN A 78 7.12 7.81 -14.32
N LEU A 79 6.41 8.86 -13.89
CA LEU A 79 6.99 9.87 -13.02
C LEU A 79 7.40 9.25 -11.68
N ILE A 80 6.49 8.54 -11.01
CA ILE A 80 6.76 7.83 -9.75
C ILE A 80 7.96 6.88 -9.90
N ARG A 81 7.98 6.05 -10.95
CA ARG A 81 9.10 5.14 -11.26
C ARG A 81 10.44 5.89 -11.32
N ARG A 82 10.48 7.03 -12.02
CA ARG A 82 11.70 7.85 -12.15
C ARG A 82 12.12 8.45 -10.82
N VAL A 83 11.18 8.97 -10.03
CA VAL A 83 11.45 9.53 -8.69
C VAL A 83 12.02 8.47 -7.76
N LEU A 84 11.47 7.26 -7.78
CA LEU A 84 11.92 6.14 -6.96
C LEU A 84 13.19 5.45 -7.48
N GLY A 85 13.72 5.87 -8.64
CA GLY A 85 14.93 5.31 -9.23
C GLY A 85 14.75 3.88 -9.75
N ILE A 86 13.53 3.45 -10.06
CA ILE A 86 13.25 2.08 -10.50
C ILE A 86 13.66 1.91 -11.97
N PRO A 87 14.65 1.04 -12.29
CA PRO A 87 15.12 0.86 -13.65
C PRO A 87 14.12 0.09 -14.51
N THR A 88 14.10 0.37 -15.81
CA THR A 88 13.43 -0.47 -16.82
C THR A 88 14.45 -1.38 -17.50
N SER A 89 14.00 -2.39 -18.25
CA SER A 89 14.95 -3.26 -18.98
C SER A 89 15.79 -2.46 -19.99
N PHE A 90 17.09 -2.77 -20.00
CA PHE A 90 18.11 -2.03 -20.75
C PHE A 90 17.84 -1.95 -22.27
N ARG A 91 17.26 -3.00 -22.87
CA ARG A 91 17.08 -3.09 -24.33
C ARG A 91 15.78 -2.51 -24.86
N PHE A 92 14.71 -2.53 -24.07
CA PHE A 92 13.36 -2.23 -24.56
C PHE A 92 12.57 -1.31 -23.65
N HIS A 93 13.19 -0.80 -22.57
CA HIS A 93 12.53 0.00 -21.54
C HIS A 93 11.22 -0.62 -21.03
N LYS A 94 11.13 -1.95 -21.05
CA LYS A 94 9.95 -2.65 -20.55
C LYS A 94 9.93 -2.53 -19.04
N TRP A 95 8.73 -2.41 -18.52
CA TRP A 95 8.44 -2.48 -17.09
C TRP A 95 8.28 -3.94 -16.71
N ASP A 96 9.40 -4.64 -16.71
CA ASP A 96 9.52 -6.07 -16.43
C ASP A 96 10.58 -6.33 -15.35
N GLY A 97 10.53 -7.52 -14.76
CA GLY A 97 11.40 -7.90 -13.65
C GLY A 97 10.77 -7.66 -12.28
N ASN A 98 11.62 -7.56 -11.27
CA ASN A 98 11.22 -7.74 -9.86
C ASN A 98 10.73 -6.44 -9.20
N ASN A 99 11.04 -5.29 -9.81
CA ASN A 99 10.55 -3.99 -9.37
C ASN A 99 9.14 -3.66 -9.89
N PHE A 100 8.53 -4.53 -10.70
CA PHE A 100 7.21 -4.27 -11.28
C PHE A 100 6.26 -5.42 -11.00
N LEU A 101 5.16 -5.11 -10.31
CA LEU A 101 4.07 -6.04 -10.04
C LEU A 101 2.94 -5.85 -11.06
N ARG A 102 2.67 -6.86 -11.88
CA ARG A 102 1.57 -6.80 -12.87
C ARG A 102 0.22 -7.28 -12.33
N SER A 103 0.24 -8.20 -11.37
CA SER A 103 -0.96 -8.80 -10.80
C SER A 103 -0.67 -9.36 -9.42
N PHE A 104 -1.61 -9.16 -8.49
CA PHE A 104 -1.56 -9.72 -7.13
C PHE A 104 -1.82 -11.24 -7.09
N ASP A 105 -2.40 -11.81 -8.14
CA ASP A 105 -2.58 -13.27 -8.25
C ASP A 105 -1.37 -13.97 -8.90
N GLY A 106 -0.50 -13.19 -9.55
CA GLY A 106 0.64 -13.68 -10.32
C GLY A 106 1.76 -14.26 -9.46
N PRO A 107 2.71 -15.00 -10.08
CA PRO A 107 3.85 -15.58 -9.39
C PRO A 107 4.72 -14.56 -8.65
N GLN A 108 4.87 -13.35 -9.18
CA GLN A 108 5.66 -12.28 -8.56
C GLN A 108 5.15 -11.94 -7.15
N PHE A 109 3.83 -11.77 -6.99
CA PHE A 109 3.28 -11.43 -5.67
C PHE A 109 3.50 -12.54 -4.67
N ARG A 110 3.55 -13.81 -5.12
CA ARG A 110 3.78 -14.97 -4.24
C ARG A 110 5.15 -14.96 -3.57
N PHE A 111 6.12 -14.28 -4.16
CA PHE A 111 7.43 -14.06 -3.54
C PHE A 111 7.44 -12.74 -2.75
N LEU A 112 6.87 -11.69 -3.32
CA LEU A 112 6.84 -10.37 -2.69
C LEU A 112 6.14 -10.37 -1.33
N TYR A 113 5.01 -11.07 -1.16
CA TYR A 113 4.27 -11.03 0.12
C TYR A 113 5.05 -11.60 1.31
N ARG A 114 6.10 -12.38 1.04
CA ARG A 114 6.99 -12.98 2.06
C ARG A 114 8.18 -12.11 2.41
N ASN A 115 8.38 -11.03 1.66
CA ASN A 115 9.43 -10.06 1.94
C ASN A 115 9.13 -9.34 3.25
N VAL A 116 10.16 -8.77 3.85
CA VAL A 116 10.08 -7.89 5.03
C VAL A 116 10.81 -6.59 4.74
N HIS A 117 10.42 -5.51 5.43
CA HIS A 117 11.09 -4.21 5.29
C HIS A 117 11.13 -3.70 3.84
N SER A 118 10.02 -3.87 3.12
CA SER A 118 9.90 -3.51 1.71
C SER A 118 8.68 -2.63 1.44
N HIS A 119 8.64 -2.07 0.23
CA HIS A 119 7.68 -1.07 -0.19
C HIS A 119 6.97 -1.53 -1.45
N LEU A 120 5.65 -1.64 -1.39
CA LEU A 120 4.80 -1.78 -2.57
C LEU A 120 4.13 -0.45 -2.84
N VAL A 121 4.45 0.14 -3.99
CA VAL A 121 3.90 1.43 -4.42
C VAL A 121 2.80 1.20 -5.44
N ILE A 122 1.58 1.64 -5.12
CA ILE A 122 0.45 1.71 -6.04
C ILE A 122 0.41 3.12 -6.60
N PRO A 123 0.69 3.33 -7.90
CA PRO A 123 0.61 4.65 -8.49
C PRO A 123 -0.86 5.10 -8.61
N PRO A 124 -1.10 6.37 -8.93
CA PRO A 124 -2.43 6.91 -9.21
C PRO A 124 -3.19 6.02 -10.21
N LEU A 125 -4.38 5.61 -9.79
CA LEU A 125 -5.24 4.74 -10.59
C LEU A 125 -6.21 5.57 -11.45
N GLU A 126 -6.26 5.25 -12.73
CA GLU A 126 -7.14 5.91 -13.69
C GLU A 126 -8.58 5.42 -13.60
N LYS A 127 -9.52 6.36 -13.66
CA LYS A 127 -10.96 6.07 -13.69
C LYS A 127 -11.37 5.15 -14.86
N GLY A 128 -10.68 5.26 -16.01
CA GLY A 128 -10.97 4.48 -17.22
C GLY A 128 -10.30 3.11 -17.27
N GLY A 129 -9.16 2.93 -16.59
CA GLY A 129 -8.40 1.67 -16.58
C GLY A 129 -8.91 0.65 -15.56
N GLY A 130 -9.85 1.06 -14.69
CA GLY A 130 -10.46 0.25 -13.65
C GLY A 130 -9.58 0.10 -12.41
N VAL A 131 -10.17 0.27 -11.22
CA VAL A 131 -9.51 -0.08 -9.96
C VAL A 131 -9.32 -1.61 -9.92
N PRO A 132 -8.11 -2.12 -9.66
CA PRO A 132 -7.90 -3.56 -9.57
C PRO A 132 -8.64 -4.10 -8.35
N LEU A 133 -9.78 -4.75 -8.57
CA LEU A 133 -10.52 -5.47 -7.54
C LEU A 133 -9.90 -6.85 -7.39
N LEU A 134 -9.33 -7.10 -6.21
CA LEU A 134 -8.57 -8.30 -5.94
C LEU A 134 -9.50 -9.47 -5.58
N GLY A 135 -9.14 -10.66 -6.05
CA GLY A 135 -9.73 -11.89 -5.54
C GLY A 135 -9.30 -12.16 -4.10
N TRP A 136 -10.06 -12.98 -3.37
CA TRP A 136 -9.79 -13.27 -1.96
C TRP A 136 -8.36 -13.77 -1.67
N ASN A 137 -7.78 -14.55 -2.59
CA ASN A 137 -6.39 -15.02 -2.46
C ASN A 137 -5.38 -13.85 -2.49
N ALA A 138 -5.58 -12.90 -3.40
CA ALA A 138 -4.76 -11.71 -3.52
C ALA A 138 -4.94 -10.77 -2.33
N ILE A 139 -6.17 -10.59 -1.83
CA ILE A 139 -6.47 -9.85 -0.60
C ILE A 139 -5.74 -10.48 0.60
N HIS A 140 -5.80 -11.80 0.74
CA HIS A 140 -5.12 -12.50 1.84
C HIS A 140 -3.60 -12.31 1.78
N ARG A 141 -3.00 -12.41 0.59
CA ARG A 141 -1.55 -12.15 0.43
C ARG A 141 -1.20 -10.69 0.70
N LEU A 142 -2.06 -9.74 0.33
CA LEU A 142 -1.85 -8.33 0.63
C LEU A 142 -1.93 -8.07 2.14
N TYR A 143 -2.87 -8.73 2.83
CA TYR A 143 -2.92 -8.74 4.29
C TYR A 143 -1.63 -9.31 4.89
N GLN A 144 -1.14 -10.45 4.41
CA GLN A 144 0.13 -11.02 4.90
C GLN A 144 1.32 -10.10 4.62
N TYR A 145 1.35 -9.44 3.46
CA TYR A 145 2.40 -8.50 3.12
C TYR A 145 2.44 -7.32 4.09
N VAL A 146 1.31 -6.64 4.29
CA VAL A 146 1.26 -5.41 5.10
C VAL A 146 1.18 -5.74 6.59
N ASN A 147 0.20 -6.54 7.01
CA ASN A 147 -0.15 -6.71 8.43
C ASN A 147 0.81 -7.61 9.18
N GLU A 148 1.54 -8.46 8.46
CA GLU A 148 2.32 -9.54 9.04
C GLU A 148 3.80 -9.50 8.63
N GLY A 149 4.13 -8.73 7.59
CA GLY A 149 5.48 -8.68 6.99
C GLY A 149 6.28 -7.43 7.33
N ASP A 150 5.79 -6.53 8.19
CA ASP A 150 6.42 -5.21 8.46
C ASP A 150 6.83 -4.50 7.16
N ASN A 151 5.89 -4.46 6.22
CA ASN A 151 6.05 -3.79 4.93
C ASN A 151 5.16 -2.56 4.83
N THR A 152 5.52 -1.68 3.92
CA THR A 152 4.78 -0.45 3.66
C THR A 152 4.07 -0.52 2.31
N LEU A 153 2.75 -0.34 2.34
CA LEU A 153 1.94 -0.11 1.15
C LEU A 153 1.81 1.40 0.92
N VAL A 154 2.48 1.94 -0.09
CA VAL A 154 2.34 3.34 -0.49
C VAL A 154 1.28 3.43 -1.58
N VAL A 155 0.21 4.17 -1.37
CA VAL A 155 -0.87 4.36 -2.35
C VAL A 155 -0.96 5.83 -2.72
N ALA A 156 -0.70 6.14 -3.99
CA ALA A 156 -0.74 7.51 -4.50
C ALA A 156 -1.99 7.75 -5.36
N GLY A 157 -2.43 9.00 -5.46
CA GLY A 157 -3.50 9.43 -6.36
C GLY A 157 -4.76 9.91 -5.63
N GLY A 158 -5.90 9.78 -6.31
CA GLY A 158 -7.16 10.35 -5.85
C GLY A 158 -8.25 9.32 -5.52
N PRO A 159 -9.53 9.58 -5.85
CA PRO A 159 -10.65 8.75 -5.43
C PRO A 159 -10.55 7.25 -5.79
N GLN A 160 -9.94 6.92 -6.93
CA GLN A 160 -9.75 5.53 -7.35
C GLN A 160 -8.73 4.80 -6.46
N SER A 161 -7.72 5.51 -5.97
CA SER A 161 -6.73 5.00 -5.03
C SER A 161 -7.33 4.78 -3.63
N VAL A 162 -8.25 5.66 -3.21
CA VAL A 162 -9.06 5.46 -1.99
C VAL A 162 -9.96 4.23 -2.13
N LEU A 163 -10.62 4.07 -3.29
CA LEU A 163 -11.43 2.88 -3.59
C LEU A 163 -10.60 1.59 -3.57
N PHE A 164 -9.36 1.63 -4.08
CA PHE A 164 -8.43 0.51 -4.00
C PHE A 164 -8.18 0.09 -2.54
N ILE A 165 -7.93 1.05 -1.64
CA ILE A 165 -7.70 0.75 -0.23
C ILE A 165 -8.95 0.11 0.39
N ASN A 166 -10.12 0.75 0.23
CA ASN A 166 -11.37 0.27 0.81
C ASN A 166 -11.77 -1.13 0.30
N ALA A 167 -11.52 -1.42 -0.98
CA ALA A 167 -11.92 -2.69 -1.59
C ALA A 167 -10.96 -3.85 -1.29
N ASN A 168 -9.66 -3.56 -1.13
CA ASN A 168 -8.63 -4.60 -1.19
C ASN A 168 -7.81 -4.77 0.09
N VAL A 169 -7.76 -3.74 0.95
CA VAL A 169 -6.96 -3.80 2.17
C VAL A 169 -7.85 -4.11 3.36
N VAL A 170 -7.57 -5.25 4.00
CA VAL A 170 -8.33 -5.74 5.14
C VAL A 170 -7.52 -5.61 6.43
N ASN A 171 -8.21 -5.42 7.54
CA ASN A 171 -7.64 -5.36 8.88
C ASN A 171 -8.47 -6.23 9.85
N ALA A 172 -8.12 -6.23 11.14
CA ALA A 172 -8.84 -6.98 12.17
C ALA A 172 -10.34 -6.60 12.30
N ASN A 173 -10.76 -5.47 11.73
CA ASN A 173 -12.12 -4.95 11.75
C ASN A 173 -12.88 -5.19 10.42
N GLY A 174 -12.25 -5.82 9.44
CA GLY A 174 -12.87 -6.21 8.17
C GLY A 174 -12.60 -5.28 6.98
N GLY A 175 -11.81 -4.22 7.15
CA GLY A 175 -11.47 -3.27 6.08
C GLY A 175 -11.50 -1.80 6.51
N TYR A 176 -11.52 -0.92 5.52
CA TYR A 176 -11.60 0.53 5.69
C TYR A 176 -12.81 1.11 4.95
N ASP A 177 -13.32 2.22 5.45
CA ASP A 177 -14.39 3.00 4.82
C ASP A 177 -13.95 4.47 4.71
N LEU A 178 -12.87 4.69 3.95
CA LEU A 178 -12.31 6.01 3.75
C LEU A 178 -13.17 6.82 2.78
N GLU A 179 -13.50 8.05 3.13
CA GLU A 179 -14.30 8.95 2.32
C GLU A 179 -13.39 9.91 1.54
N SER A 180 -13.29 9.74 0.21
CA SER A 180 -12.50 10.65 -0.62
C SER A 180 -13.09 12.06 -0.62
N LYS A 181 -12.25 13.07 -0.37
CA LYS A 181 -12.66 14.47 -0.30
C LYS A 181 -11.61 15.39 -0.91
N TRP A 182 -12.08 16.43 -1.60
CA TRP A 182 -11.23 17.45 -2.23
C TRP A 182 -11.22 18.74 -1.40
N HIS A 183 -10.08 19.42 -1.40
CA HIS A 183 -9.89 20.77 -0.86
C HIS A 183 -8.90 21.54 -1.76
N ASP A 184 -8.92 22.86 -1.71
CA ASP A 184 -8.11 23.72 -2.61
C ASP A 184 -6.62 23.81 -2.22
N GLY A 185 -6.27 23.35 -1.01
CA GLY A 185 -4.96 23.57 -0.40
C GLY A 185 -4.67 25.05 -0.03
N PRO A 186 -3.41 25.41 0.29
CA PRO A 186 -2.31 24.49 0.54
C PRO A 186 -2.59 23.58 1.73
N TYR A 187 -1.84 22.48 1.82
CA TYR A 187 -1.97 21.49 2.87
C TYR A 187 -0.83 21.65 3.86
N GLU A 188 -1.16 21.99 5.09
CA GLU A 188 -0.18 22.31 6.12
C GLU A 188 0.27 21.03 6.84
N ARG A 189 1.58 20.95 7.09
CA ARG A 189 2.17 19.83 7.82
C ARG A 189 1.73 19.84 9.28
N GLN A 190 1.28 18.69 9.73
CA GLN A 190 0.80 18.49 11.09
C GLN A 190 1.91 18.07 12.05
N ARG A 191 1.64 18.24 13.35
CA ARG A 191 2.57 17.80 14.41
C ARG A 191 2.86 16.30 14.38
N ALA A 192 1.96 15.50 13.83
CA ALA A 192 2.14 14.07 13.69
C ALA A 192 3.33 13.69 12.79
N ALA A 193 3.79 14.60 11.92
CA ALA A 193 4.96 14.37 11.08
C ALA A 193 6.28 14.32 11.86
N ARG A 194 6.33 14.86 13.09
CA ARG A 194 7.55 14.85 13.92
C ARG A 194 8.03 13.42 14.21
N GLY A 195 9.33 13.20 14.09
CA GLY A 195 9.95 11.89 14.29
C GLY A 195 9.73 10.93 13.12
N THR A 196 9.20 11.42 12.00
CA THR A 196 8.99 10.64 10.77
C THR A 196 9.77 11.26 9.62
N PRO A 197 10.02 10.52 8.51
CA PRO A 197 10.57 11.09 7.29
C PRO A 197 9.87 12.37 6.79
N PHE A 198 8.57 12.55 7.05
CA PHE A 198 7.83 13.77 6.67
C PHE A 198 8.22 15.03 7.46
N GLU A 199 8.91 14.91 8.60
CA GLU A 199 9.42 16.07 9.36
C GLU A 199 10.43 16.90 8.56
N GLN A 200 11.11 16.30 7.59
CA GLN A 200 12.11 16.97 6.76
C GLN A 200 11.52 17.53 5.45
N CYS A 201 10.26 17.21 5.14
CA CYS A 201 9.58 17.71 3.95
C CYS A 201 9.17 19.18 4.10
N ALA A 202 8.58 19.75 3.04
CA ALA A 202 8.08 21.12 3.05
C ALA A 202 7.04 21.34 4.16
N VAL A 203 6.97 22.55 4.72
CA VAL A 203 5.98 22.90 5.76
C VAL A 203 4.56 22.85 5.21
N SER A 204 4.39 23.12 3.91
CA SER A 204 3.12 22.95 3.22
C SER A 204 3.30 22.29 1.87
N LEU A 205 2.28 21.55 1.44
CA LEU A 205 2.18 20.97 0.11
C LEU A 205 1.20 21.80 -0.74
N PRO A 206 1.54 22.10 -2.00
CA PRO A 206 0.65 22.85 -2.88
C PRO A 206 -0.54 21.99 -3.33
N GLY A 207 -1.69 22.62 -3.56
CA GLY A 207 -2.87 22.03 -4.19
C GLY A 207 -3.09 22.56 -5.61
N PRO A 208 -2.30 22.13 -6.62
CA PRO A 208 -2.45 22.63 -7.99
C PRO A 208 -3.77 22.15 -8.62
N GLY A 209 -4.77 23.02 -8.63
CA GLY A 209 -6.08 22.73 -9.21
C GLY A 209 -6.75 21.52 -8.56
N THR A 210 -7.12 20.52 -9.37
CA THR A 210 -7.79 19.30 -8.92
C THR A 210 -6.88 18.09 -8.81
N GLN A 211 -5.56 18.28 -8.90
CA GLN A 211 -4.57 17.19 -8.89
C GLN A 211 -4.39 16.54 -7.51
N VAL A 212 -4.90 17.17 -6.44
CA VAL A 212 -4.81 16.65 -5.08
C VAL A 212 -6.18 16.28 -4.55
N HIS A 213 -6.36 15.02 -4.17
CA HIS A 213 -7.54 14.50 -3.51
C HIS A 213 -7.11 13.75 -2.24
N GLY A 214 -7.72 14.12 -1.12
CA GLY A 214 -7.47 13.48 0.17
C GLY A 214 -8.63 12.59 0.61
N VAL A 215 -8.66 12.40 1.91
CA VAL A 215 -9.71 11.69 2.64
C VAL A 215 -10.24 12.60 3.76
N ALA A 216 -11.54 12.52 4.03
CA ALA A 216 -12.14 13.25 5.14
C ALA A 216 -11.56 12.76 6.46
N LEU A 217 -11.10 13.68 7.32
CA LEU A 217 -10.49 13.36 8.62
C LEU A 217 -11.40 12.48 9.49
N ALA A 218 -12.71 12.69 9.42
CA ALA A 218 -13.70 11.91 10.16
C ALA A 218 -13.80 10.44 9.73
N SER A 219 -13.34 10.09 8.53
CA SER A 219 -13.33 8.72 8.01
C SER A 219 -12.02 7.98 8.27
N LEU A 220 -10.99 8.67 8.76
CA LEU A 220 -9.73 8.02 9.13
C LEU A 220 -9.93 7.14 10.39
N PRO A 221 -9.29 5.96 10.45
CA PRO A 221 -9.22 5.16 11.66
C PRO A 221 -8.64 5.95 12.84
N ALA A 222 -9.04 5.60 14.06
CA ALA A 222 -8.64 6.33 15.27
C ALA A 222 -7.11 6.33 15.53
N ASP A 223 -6.40 5.33 15.04
CA ASP A 223 -4.95 5.16 15.13
C ASP A 223 -4.18 5.71 13.92
N ALA A 224 -4.88 6.23 12.91
CA ALA A 224 -4.27 6.86 11.77
C ALA A 224 -3.56 8.17 12.16
N LYS A 225 -2.44 8.45 11.48
CA LYS A 225 -1.69 9.69 11.62
C LYS A 225 -1.81 10.50 10.36
N SER A 226 -2.42 11.66 10.46
CA SER A 226 -2.52 12.62 9.37
C SER A 226 -1.31 13.56 9.40
N TYR A 227 -0.56 13.60 8.30
CA TYR A 227 0.69 14.35 8.18
C TYR A 227 0.52 15.70 7.49
N TYR A 228 -0.41 15.82 6.55
CA TYR A 228 -0.70 17.05 5.83
C TYR A 228 -2.21 17.25 5.66
N GLU A 229 -2.72 18.42 6.07
CA GLU A 229 -4.15 18.70 6.15
C GLU A 229 -4.51 20.08 5.60
N ALA A 230 -5.74 20.21 5.10
CA ALA A 230 -6.40 21.48 4.85
C ALA A 230 -7.91 21.34 5.14
N GLY A 231 -8.45 22.22 5.98
CA GLY A 231 -9.84 22.11 6.43
C GLY A 231 -10.07 20.80 7.18
N ASP A 232 -10.97 19.97 6.68
CA ASP A 232 -11.28 18.64 7.21
C ASP A 232 -10.79 17.49 6.31
N VAL A 233 -9.77 17.76 5.48
CA VAL A 233 -9.18 16.81 4.54
C VAL A 233 -7.74 16.52 4.91
N SER A 234 -7.38 15.23 4.98
CA SER A 234 -6.00 14.76 5.00
C SER A 234 -5.55 14.30 3.62
N VAL A 235 -4.41 14.79 3.15
CA VAL A 235 -3.85 14.41 1.84
C VAL A 235 -2.59 13.58 1.92
N VAL A 236 -1.99 13.48 3.10
CA VAL A 236 -0.90 12.55 3.39
C VAL A 236 -1.16 12.00 4.77
N PHE A 237 -1.33 10.69 4.87
CA PHE A 237 -1.57 10.01 6.14
C PHE A 237 -0.98 8.61 6.15
N GLU A 238 -0.76 8.11 7.35
CA GLU A 238 -0.43 6.72 7.63
C GLU A 238 -1.58 6.06 8.40
N ILE A 239 -1.92 4.84 7.99
CA ILE A 239 -2.75 3.93 8.79
C ILE A 239 -1.84 2.78 9.23
N PRO A 240 -1.54 2.66 10.54
CA PRO A 240 -0.90 1.47 11.08
C PRO A 240 -1.74 0.23 10.74
N SER A 241 -1.10 -0.85 10.29
CA SER A 241 -1.81 -2.06 9.89
C SER A 241 -0.97 -3.28 10.28
N GLY A 242 -1.32 -3.89 11.41
CA GLY A 242 -0.53 -4.97 12.01
C GLY A 242 0.89 -4.51 12.31
N ASP A 243 1.89 -5.26 11.84
CA ASP A 243 3.30 -4.93 11.99
C ASP A 243 3.76 -3.87 10.96
N GLY A 244 3.07 -3.77 9.82
CA GLY A 244 3.38 -2.80 8.78
C GLY A 244 2.45 -1.58 8.78
N ARG A 245 2.31 -0.95 7.60
CA ARG A 245 1.55 0.28 7.46
C ARG A 245 1.10 0.57 6.04
N ILE A 246 0.09 1.44 5.93
CA ILE A 246 -0.40 2.00 4.68
C ILE A 246 -0.10 3.48 4.69
N ILE A 247 0.54 4.01 3.66
CA ILE A 247 0.77 5.44 3.47
C ILE A 247 0.00 5.90 2.25
N PHE A 248 -0.84 6.91 2.41
CA PHE A 248 -1.56 7.53 1.30
C PHE A 248 -0.92 8.86 0.90
N LEU A 249 -0.82 9.11 -0.41
CA LEU A 249 -0.35 10.37 -0.99
C LEU A 249 -1.39 10.87 -2.01
N GLY A 250 -2.10 11.93 -1.67
CA GLY A 250 -3.27 12.42 -2.42
C GLY A 250 -3.00 13.05 -3.79
N PHE A 251 -1.77 13.06 -4.28
CA PHE A 251 -1.38 13.72 -5.53
C PHE A 251 -1.42 12.76 -6.72
N ASP A 252 -1.87 13.23 -7.87
CA ASP A 252 -2.02 12.43 -9.09
C ASP A 252 -0.72 12.19 -9.87
N TYR A 253 0.37 12.90 -9.56
CA TYR A 253 1.67 12.78 -10.22
C TYR A 253 1.61 12.90 -11.76
N ALA A 254 0.60 13.56 -12.32
CA ALA A 254 0.53 13.81 -13.76
C ALA A 254 1.68 14.75 -14.20
N GLU A 255 2.05 15.68 -13.32
CA GLU A 255 3.17 16.59 -13.50
C GLU A 255 4.11 16.58 -12.28
N ALA A 256 5.39 16.88 -12.52
CA ALA A 256 6.37 16.94 -11.44
C ALA A 256 6.14 18.17 -10.55
N ASN A 257 5.91 17.93 -9.27
CA ASN A 257 5.81 18.96 -8.24
C ASN A 257 6.79 18.65 -7.10
N VAL A 258 7.79 19.52 -6.89
CA VAL A 258 8.94 19.25 -6.01
C VAL A 258 8.53 18.87 -4.57
N PRO A 259 7.66 19.63 -3.87
CA PRO A 259 7.14 19.22 -2.57
C PRO A 259 6.51 17.81 -2.54
N TRP A 260 5.70 17.46 -3.54
CA TRP A 260 5.08 16.14 -3.65
C TRP A 260 6.08 15.04 -3.99
N VAL A 261 7.09 15.32 -4.81
CA VAL A 261 8.21 14.41 -5.07
C VAL A 261 8.97 14.10 -3.79
N HIS A 262 9.24 15.10 -2.95
CA HIS A 262 9.88 14.87 -1.65
C HIS A 262 8.98 14.07 -0.70
N ALA A 263 7.66 14.29 -0.71
CA ALA A 263 6.72 13.49 0.07
C ALA A 263 6.71 12.01 -0.37
N LEU A 264 6.79 11.74 -1.68
CA LEU A 264 6.90 10.37 -2.21
C LEU A 264 8.20 9.69 -1.76
N VAL A 265 9.33 10.40 -1.82
CA VAL A 265 10.62 9.88 -1.34
C VAL A 265 10.54 9.61 0.16
N ALA A 266 9.99 10.53 0.95
CA ALA A 266 9.81 10.35 2.39
C ALA A 266 8.92 9.15 2.73
N ALA A 267 7.84 8.91 1.97
CA ALA A 267 6.98 7.75 2.14
C ALA A 267 7.73 6.42 1.93
N ARG A 268 8.69 6.37 1.01
CA ARG A 268 9.56 5.19 0.79
C ARG A 268 10.52 4.96 1.95
N GLU A 269 10.88 5.97 2.74
CA GLU A 269 11.80 5.76 3.87
C GLU A 269 11.13 5.09 5.08
N PHE A 270 9.79 4.92 5.06
CA PHE A 270 9.08 4.13 6.05
C PHE A 270 9.15 2.65 5.70
N GLY A 271 10.07 1.91 6.32
CA GLY A 271 10.20 0.47 6.13
C GLY A 271 11.57 0.03 5.60
N GLY A 272 12.48 0.96 5.29
CA GLY A 272 13.86 0.60 4.98
C GLY A 272 14.60 0.06 6.22
N THR A 273 15.41 -0.99 6.04
CA THR A 273 16.38 -1.40 7.05
C THR A 273 17.22 -0.18 7.46
N PRO A 274 17.44 0.09 8.76
CA PRO A 274 18.29 1.19 9.16
C PRO A 274 19.66 1.01 8.50
N LYS A 275 20.05 1.97 7.66
CA LYS A 275 21.37 2.00 7.05
C LYS A 275 22.39 2.00 8.19
N LYS A 276 23.09 0.86 8.35
CA LYS A 276 24.25 0.75 9.25
C LYS A 276 25.41 1.58 8.73
#